data_AF-A0A819PE47-F1
#
_entry.id   AF-A0A819PE47-F1
#
_cell.length_a   1.000
_cell.length_b   1.000
_cell.length_c   1.000
_cell.angle_alpha   90.00
_cell.angle_beta   90.00
_cell.angle_gamma   90.00
#
_symmetry.space_group_name_H-M   'P 1'
#
loop_
_entity.id
_entity.type
_entity.pdbx_description
1 polymer ?
#
loop_
_entity_poly.entity_id
_entity_poly.type
_entity_poly.pdbx_seq_one_letter_code
_entity_poly.pdbx_strand_id
1 'polypeptide(L)'
;MLVGTLMDIDVNHNIQLSQVTMSYPIQKSISFNRLCIRYKNVRYIRIPDEIDVIETIRQDLKRMNPKPNEIVGGGQKKMYVKKGREYEKNLPPLRPDNFHD
;
A
#
# COMPACT_ATOMS: atom_id res chain seq x y z
N MET A 1 1.62 16.47 19.26
CA MET A 1 1.10 16.64 17.89
C MET A 1 2.26 16.63 16.92
N LEU A 2 2.14 15.89 15.82
CA LEU A 2 3.12 15.90 14.73
C LEU A 2 2.51 16.67 13.57
N VAL A 3 3.24 17.66 13.05
CA VAL A 3 2.86 18.43 11.88
C VAL A 3 4.03 18.41 10.92
N GLY A 4 3.78 18.13 9.65
CA GLY A 4 4.79 18.12 8.60
C GLY A 4 4.16 17.82 7.25
N THR A 5 4.97 17.81 6.19
CA THR A 5 4.50 17.53 4.84
C THR A 5 4.51 16.03 4.58
N LEU A 6 3.38 15.49 4.13
CA LEU A 6 3.27 14.09 3.74
C LEU A 6 4.13 13.81 2.51
N MET A 7 5.01 12.81 2.62
CA MET A 7 5.87 12.36 1.51
C MET A 7 5.33 11.08 0.88
N ASP A 8 5.00 10.08 1.70
CA ASP A 8 4.55 8.77 1.24
C ASP A 8 3.80 8.03 2.37
N ILE A 9 2.95 7.07 1.98
CA ILE A 9 2.26 6.14 2.87
C ILE A 9 2.37 4.75 2.27
N ASP A 10 2.92 3.80 3.02
CA ASP A 10 2.99 2.42 2.55
C ASP A 10 1.66 1.66 2.73
N VAL A 11 1.58 0.45 2.16
CA VAL A 11 0.41 -0.43 2.28
C VAL A 11 0.08 -0.84 3.72
N ASN A 12 1.03 -0.71 4.64
CA ASN A 12 0.87 -1.00 6.06
C ASN A 12 0.51 0.27 6.86
N HIS A 13 0.25 1.39 6.20
CA HIS A 13 -0.05 2.69 6.78
C HIS A 13 1.07 3.28 7.64
N ASN A 14 2.34 2.94 7.36
CA ASN A 14 3.46 3.70 7.88
C ASN A 14 3.58 5.00 7.08
N ILE A 15 3.73 6.12 7.80
CA ILE A 15 3.66 7.46 7.24
C ILE A 15 5.06 8.06 7.21
N GLN A 16 5.51 8.51 6.03
CA GLN A 16 6.72 9.28 5.87
C GLN A 16 6.39 10.77 5.78
N LEU A 17 6.97 11.56 6.67
CA LEU A 17 6.82 13.02 6.72
C LEU A 17 8.16 13.71 6.51
N SER A 18 8.13 14.91 5.92
CA SER A 18 9.25 15.85 5.85
C SER A 18 8.94 17.15 6.60
N GLN A 19 9.98 17.89 7.00
CA GLN A 19 9.86 19.19 7.68
C GLN A 19 8.92 19.13 8.90
N VAL A 20 9.20 18.19 9.79
CA VAL A 20 8.27 17.81 10.86
C VAL A 20 8.56 18.61 12.12
N THR A 21 7.53 19.19 12.72
CA THR A 21 7.54 19.72 14.07
C THR A 21 6.71 18.81 14.98
N MET A 22 7.35 18.32 16.04
CA MET A 22 6.72 17.57 17.11
C MET A 22 6.51 18.45 18.32
N SER A 23 5.24 18.69 18.66
CA SER A 23 4.83 19.43 19.85
C SER A 23 4.43 18.48 20.98
N TYR A 24 5.01 18.67 22.15
CA TYR A 24 4.61 17.99 23.38
C TYR A 24 3.74 18.92 24.23
N PRO A 25 2.83 18.38 25.06
CA PRO A 25 1.96 19.22 25.90
C PRO A 25 2.71 20.08 26.92
N ILE A 26 3.85 19.59 27.43
CA ILE A 26 4.60 20.20 28.54
C ILE A 26 6.04 20.55 28.12
N GLN A 27 6.53 20.00 27.02
CA GLN A 27 7.92 20.14 26.59
C GLN A 27 8.07 20.99 25.33
N LYS A 28 9.28 21.53 25.17
CA LYS A 28 9.73 22.24 23.97
C LYS A 28 9.51 21.38 22.72
N SER A 29 9.12 22.02 21.62
CA SER A 29 8.97 21.36 20.33
C SER A 29 10.32 20.88 19.79
N ILE A 30 10.30 19.72 19.13
CA ILE A 30 11.46 19.13 18.47
C ILE A 30 11.17 19.10 16.97
N SER A 31 12.16 19.48 16.15
CA SER A 31 12.03 19.49 14.69
C SER A 31 12.87 18.38 14.05
N PHE A 32 12.36 17.80 12.97
CA PHE A 32 13.02 16.75 12.20
C PHE A 32 12.94 17.07 10.71
N ASN A 33 14.03 16.82 9.97
CA ASN A 33 14.01 16.96 8.51
C ASN A 33 13.14 15.88 7.85
N ARG A 34 13.20 14.65 8.38
CA ARG A 34 12.37 13.51 7.98
C ARG A 34 11.97 12.70 9.20
N LEU A 35 10.76 12.16 9.19
CA LEU A 35 10.25 11.28 10.24
C LEU A 35 9.41 10.16 9.61
N CYS A 36 9.62 8.93 10.09
CA CYS A 36 8.77 7.79 9.75
C CYS A 36 7.96 7.37 10.98
N ILE A 37 6.64 7.33 10.83
CA ILE A 37 5.70 7.00 11.90
C ILE A 37 5.10 5.64 11.59
N ARG A 38 5.22 4.70 12.53
CA ARG A 38 4.59 3.38 12.40
C ARG A 38 3.08 3.49 12.58
N TYR A 39 2.33 2.72 11.80
CA TYR A 39 0.85 2.74 11.81
C TYR A 39 0.25 2.58 13.22
N LYS A 40 0.81 1.69 14.05
CA LYS A 40 0.33 1.42 15.42
C LYS A 40 0.39 2.62 16.37
N ASN A 41 1.13 3.67 15.99
CA ASN A 41 1.30 4.88 16.77
C ASN A 41 0.44 6.05 16.24
N VAL A 42 -0.36 5.83 15.21
CA VAL A 42 -1.25 6.82 14.62
C VAL A 42 -2.65 6.65 15.21
N ARG A 43 -3.21 7.72 15.77
CA ARG A 43 -4.59 7.73 16.29
C ARG A 43 -5.54 8.48 15.36
N TYR A 44 -5.10 9.64 14.90
CA TYR A 44 -5.86 10.52 14.02
C TYR A 44 -4.91 11.16 13.01
N ILE A 45 -5.43 11.39 11.80
CA ILE A 45 -4.79 12.17 10.75
C ILE A 45 -5.71 13.35 10.48
N ARG A 46 -5.17 14.58 10.56
CA ARG A 46 -5.90 15.77 10.15
C ARG A 46 -5.59 16.03 8.68
N ILE A 47 -6.61 15.88 7.84
CA ILE A 47 -6.54 16.22 6.42
C ILE A 47 -6.88 17.72 6.29
N PRO A 48 -6.20 18.49 5.43
CA PRO A 48 -6.56 19.87 5.13
C PRO A 48 -8.01 20.00 4.62
N ASP A 49 -8.67 21.09 4.98
CA ASP A 49 -10.11 21.29 4.72
C ASP A 49 -10.40 21.51 3.22
N GLU A 50 -9.41 21.96 2.45
CA GLU A 50 -9.47 22.14 1.00
C GLU A 50 -9.47 20.83 0.20
N ILE A 51 -9.20 19.68 0.83
CA ILE A 51 -9.19 18.39 0.16
C ILE A 51 -10.58 17.77 0.17
N ASP A 52 -11.20 17.64 -1.02
CA ASP A 52 -12.37 16.77 -1.18
C ASP A 52 -11.93 15.30 -1.13
N VAL A 53 -12.17 14.68 0.03
CA VAL A 53 -11.79 13.29 0.31
C VAL A 53 -12.45 12.32 -0.68
N ILE A 54 -13.72 12.54 -1.02
CA ILE A 54 -14.47 11.61 -1.87
C ILE A 54 -13.97 11.69 -3.30
N GLU A 55 -13.75 12.89 -3.82
CA GLU A 55 -13.23 13.05 -5.18
C GLU A 55 -11.78 12.57 -5.29
N THR A 56 -10.96 12.81 -4.28
CA THR A 56 -9.57 12.30 -4.23
C THR A 56 -9.53 10.77 -4.30
N ILE A 57 -10.36 10.09 -3.50
CA ILE A 57 -10.46 8.62 -3.51
C ILE A 57 -10.91 8.12 -4.90
N ARG A 58 -11.89 8.76 -5.52
CA ARG A 58 -12.37 8.37 -6.86
C ARG A 58 -11.28 8.51 -7.91
N GLN A 59 -10.48 9.56 -7.86
CA GLN A 59 -9.39 9.78 -8.79
C GLN A 59 -8.31 8.70 -8.66
N ASP A 60 -7.95 8.34 -7.43
CA ASP A 60 -6.96 7.29 -7.20
C ASP A 60 -7.49 5.90 -7.60
N LEU A 61 -8.76 5.59 -7.35
CA LEU A 61 -9.40 4.36 -7.84
C LEU A 61 -9.43 4.28 -9.37
N LYS A 62 -9.68 5.39 -10.07
CA LYS A 62 -9.60 5.45 -11.54
C LYS A 62 -8.18 5.20 -12.05
N ARG A 63 -7.16 5.67 -11.34
CA ARG A 63 -5.75 5.42 -11.69
C ARG A 63 -5.36 3.96 -11.47
N MET A 64 -5.83 3.35 -10.38
CA MET A 64 -5.55 1.94 -10.05
C MET A 64 -6.27 0.95 -10.96
N ASN A 65 -7.46 1.30 -11.45
CA ASN A 65 -8.21 0.51 -12.44
C ASN A 65 -8.14 1.21 -13.80
N PRO A 66 -7.02 1.10 -14.55
CA PRO A 66 -7.02 1.51 -15.93
C PRO A 66 -8.14 0.72 -16.61
N LYS A 67 -9.13 1.43 -17.17
CA LYS A 67 -10.20 0.80 -17.96
C LYS A 67 -9.51 -0.20 -18.89
N PRO A 68 -9.95 -1.48 -18.95
CA PRO A 68 -9.49 -2.35 -20.00
C PRO A 68 -9.85 -1.63 -21.29
N ASN A 69 -8.81 -1.20 -22.02
CA ASN A 69 -8.94 -0.33 -23.18
C ASN A 69 -10.21 -0.64 -23.97
N GLU A 70 -10.99 0.40 -24.30
CA GLU A 70 -11.71 0.40 -25.56
C GLU A 70 -10.68 -0.01 -26.61
N ILE A 71 -10.82 -1.24 -27.12
CA ILE A 71 -9.99 -1.78 -28.19
C ILE A 71 -10.40 -1.01 -29.44
N VAL A 72 -9.84 0.18 -29.61
CA VAL A 72 -9.84 0.91 -30.88
C VAL A 72 -8.38 1.05 -31.28
N GLY A 73 -7.91 0.04 -32.01
CA GLY A 73 -6.66 0.11 -32.78
C GLY A 73 -5.37 -0.29 -32.07
N GLY A 74 -4.91 -1.52 -32.34
CA GLY A 74 -3.48 -1.79 -32.51
C GLY A 74 -2.67 -2.14 -31.26
N GLY A 75 -2.73 -3.40 -30.84
CA GLY A 75 -1.74 -3.95 -29.91
C GLY A 75 -2.09 -5.37 -29.46
N GLN A 76 -1.76 -6.37 -30.28
CA GLN A 76 -1.89 -7.77 -29.89
C GLN A 76 -1.00 -8.04 -28.67
N LYS A 77 -1.60 -8.18 -27.48
CA LYS A 77 -0.91 -8.73 -26.32
C LYS A 77 -0.63 -10.20 -26.58
N LYS A 78 0.63 -10.54 -26.88
CA LYS A 78 1.10 -11.92 -26.91
C LYS A 78 1.03 -12.49 -25.49
N MET A 79 0.01 -13.29 -25.24
CA MET A 79 -0.09 -14.11 -24.03
C MET A 79 1.00 -15.19 -24.10
N TYR A 80 2.06 -15.05 -23.30
CA TYR A 80 2.98 -16.14 -23.06
C TYR A 80 2.31 -17.12 -22.10
N VAL A 81 1.71 -18.19 -22.64
CA VAL A 81 1.32 -19.35 -21.86
C VAL A 81 2.61 -20.00 -21.37
N LYS A 82 2.94 -19.80 -20.08
CA LYS A 82 4.04 -20.50 -19.43
C LYS A 82 3.62 -21.97 -19.33
N LYS A 83 4.18 -22.81 -20.21
CA LYS A 83 4.00 -24.27 -20.19
C LYS A 83 4.27 -24.75 -18.76
N GLY A 84 3.24 -25.30 -18.12
CA GLY A 84 3.32 -25.85 -16.77
C GLY A 84 4.50 -26.81 -16.70
N ARG A 85 5.40 -26.57 -15.76
CA ARG A 85 6.59 -27.39 -15.59
C ARG A 85 6.15 -28.76 -15.08
N GLU A 86 6.64 -29.77 -15.78
CA GLU A 86 6.57 -31.20 -15.53
C GLU A 86 7.21 -31.54 -14.17
N TYR A 87 6.51 -31.26 -13.06
CA TYR A 87 6.96 -31.62 -11.70
C TYR A 87 5.98 -32.50 -10.94
N GLU A 88 4.81 -32.83 -11.50
CA GLU A 88 3.87 -33.76 -10.83
C GLU A 88 4.28 -35.24 -10.94
N LYS A 89 5.23 -35.59 -11.81
CA LYS A 89 5.63 -37.01 -11.98
C LYS A 89 6.67 -37.52 -10.98
N ASN A 90 7.22 -36.66 -10.13
CA ASN A 90 8.31 -37.03 -9.20
C ASN A 90 8.04 -36.64 -7.74
N LEU A 91 6.79 -36.35 -7.34
CA LEU A 91 6.49 -36.24 -5.91
C LEU A 91 6.47 -37.64 -5.28
N PRO A 92 7.23 -37.90 -4.20
CA PRO A 92 7.01 -39.11 -3.42
C PRO A 92 5.58 -39.10 -2.88
N PRO A 93 4.93 -40.28 -2.77
CA PRO A 93 3.56 -40.35 -2.28
C PRO A 93 3.46 -39.74 -0.89
N LEU A 94 2.41 -38.91 -0.69
CA LEU A 94 2.07 -38.37 0.62
C LEU A 94 1.83 -39.55 1.57
N ARG A 95 2.55 -39.58 2.69
CA ARG A 95 2.29 -40.57 3.73
C ARG A 95 0.89 -40.31 4.28
N PRO A 96 0.07 -41.35 4.52
CA PRO A 96 -1.21 -41.14 5.18
C PRO A 96 -0.92 -40.61 6.58
N ASP A 97 -1.33 -39.37 6.83
CA ASP A 97 -1.30 -38.78 8.16
C ASP A 97 -2.25 -39.59 9.06
N ASN A 98 -1.70 -40.12 10.16
CA ASN A 98 -2.45 -40.87 11.16
C ASN A 98 -3.48 -39.93 11.82
N PHE A 99 -4.71 -39.99 11.35
CA PHE A 99 -5.87 -39.61 12.17
C PHE A 99 -6.10 -40.73 13.17
N HIS A 100 -5.76 -40.48 14.43
CA HIS A 100 -6.33 -41.21 15.56
C HIS A 100 -7.42 -40.33 16.18
N ASP A 101 -8.55 -40.99 16.45
CA ASP A 101 -9.79 -40.48 17.05
C ASP A 101 -9.59 -39.75 18.39
#